data_AF-A0A3M1VLB4-F1
#
_entry.id   AF-A0A3M1VLB4-F1
#
_cell.length_a   1.000
_cell.length_b   1.000
_cell.length_c   1.000
_cell.angle_alpha   90.00
_cell.angle_beta   90.00
_cell.angle_gamma   90.00
#
_symmetry.space_group_name_H-M   'P 1'
#
loop_
_entity.id
_entity.type
_entity.pdbx_description
1 polymer ?
#
loop_
_entity_poly.entity_id
_entity_poly.type
_entity_poly.pdbx_seq_one_letter_code
_entity_poly.pdbx_strand_id
1 'polypeptide(L)'
;TTREIEEQADKNRVGFFEREARVERFHHANRVLVRRALVDAIKETFSGTAGRLPLPFRLMMLGGDDLLLVCDAAFAVPFLIAFEKAIREYDQALREQNPGRSPFTFGAGIAIVKRTFPFHRAHDLAEQLLSSAKRLYREQKAAVEQAKKNGTTAPQPVSTVDWLAITEAWHDELKDVRRRDTRMQYSVGGTVETLVLSQKPYPIAANGGNGAASLEQLWKLACSACEVARTQLNALARILPRGRRQAEWAAQAVNDDALPQLLEKLHGAASPWVDGGQDTCVSRFLDFLELRELARRRESLISQGTTP
;
A
#
# COMPACT_ATOMS: atom_id res chain seq x y z
N THR A 1 -47.16 25.73 24.52
CA THR A 1 -45.89 25.48 25.26
C THR A 1 -45.60 24.01 25.50
N THR A 2 -46.34 23.25 26.31
CA THR A 2 -45.97 21.84 26.62
C THR A 2 -46.16 20.87 25.43
N ARG A 3 -47.26 21.00 24.66
CA ARG A 3 -47.51 20.19 23.45
C ARG A 3 -46.51 20.45 22.33
N GLU A 4 -46.04 21.68 22.16
CA GLU A 4 -45.05 22.04 21.15
C GLU A 4 -43.66 21.48 21.49
N ILE A 5 -43.33 21.38 22.80
CA ILE A 5 -42.08 20.77 23.27
C ILE A 5 -42.12 19.24 23.04
N GLU A 6 -43.26 18.59 23.28
CA GLU A 6 -43.44 17.15 23.02
C GLU A 6 -43.39 16.83 21.52
N GLU A 7 -44.02 17.63 20.66
CA GLU A 7 -44.01 17.44 19.20
C GLU A 7 -42.61 17.67 18.60
N GLN A 8 -41.87 18.65 19.13
CA GLN A 8 -40.47 18.90 18.74
C GLN A 8 -39.55 17.77 19.23
N ALA A 9 -39.78 17.24 20.42
CA ALA A 9 -39.05 16.08 20.95
C ALA A 9 -39.32 14.81 20.12
N ASP A 10 -40.55 14.61 19.65
CA ASP A 10 -40.91 13.47 18.82
C ASP A 10 -40.33 13.58 17.41
N LYS A 11 -40.37 14.76 16.78
CA LYS A 11 -39.68 15.03 15.51
C LYS A 11 -38.16 14.82 15.62
N ASN A 12 -37.56 15.23 16.74
CA ASN A 12 -36.14 15.00 17.02
C ASN A 12 -35.83 13.50 17.21
N ARG A 13 -36.72 12.72 17.83
CA ARG A 13 -36.60 11.26 17.97
C ARG A 13 -36.75 10.54 16.63
N VAL A 14 -37.76 10.88 15.84
CA VAL A 14 -37.94 10.32 14.49
C VAL A 14 -36.73 10.64 13.61
N GLY A 15 -36.25 11.88 13.61
CA GLY A 15 -35.04 12.27 12.91
C GLY A 15 -33.77 11.57 13.43
N PHE A 16 -33.72 11.19 14.71
CA PHE A 16 -32.64 10.35 15.26
C PHE A 16 -32.69 8.93 14.71
N PHE A 17 -33.85 8.27 14.74
CA PHE A 17 -33.99 6.91 14.22
C PHE A 17 -33.74 6.82 12.71
N GLU A 18 -34.12 7.83 11.93
CA GLU A 18 -33.81 7.88 10.50
C GLU A 18 -32.31 8.00 10.24
N ARG A 19 -31.59 8.80 11.04
CA ARG A 19 -30.12 8.91 10.96
C ARG A 19 -29.47 7.58 11.33
N GLU A 20 -29.87 6.95 12.43
CA GLU A 20 -29.36 5.64 12.85
C GLU A 20 -29.63 4.57 11.79
N ALA A 21 -30.84 4.50 11.24
CA ALA A 21 -31.18 3.56 10.17
C ALA A 21 -30.33 3.79 8.91
N ARG A 22 -30.03 5.05 8.56
CA ARG A 22 -29.14 5.38 7.43
C ARG A 22 -27.71 4.95 7.69
N VAL A 23 -27.20 5.17 8.90
CA VAL A 23 -25.86 4.75 9.34
C VAL A 23 -25.74 3.23 9.31
N GLU A 24 -26.71 2.50 9.87
CA GLU A 24 -26.68 1.04 9.85
C GLU A 24 -26.80 0.44 8.45
N ARG A 25 -27.64 1.01 7.57
CA ARG A 25 -27.68 0.57 6.15
C ARG A 25 -26.32 0.78 5.48
N PHE A 26 -25.65 1.89 5.76
CA PHE A 26 -24.32 2.17 5.22
C PHE A 26 -23.28 1.15 5.71
N HIS A 27 -23.20 0.90 7.02
CA HIS A 27 -22.28 -0.09 7.57
C HIS A 27 -22.62 -1.52 7.15
N HIS A 28 -23.91 -1.87 7.05
CA HIS A 28 -24.34 -3.17 6.52
C HIS A 28 -23.88 -3.37 5.07
N ALA A 29 -24.07 -2.36 4.20
CA ALA A 29 -23.59 -2.43 2.82
C ALA A 29 -22.07 -2.62 2.74
N ASN A 30 -21.31 -1.89 3.57
CA ASN A 30 -19.85 -2.04 3.65
C ASN A 30 -19.44 -3.45 4.09
N ARG A 31 -20.09 -3.99 5.14
CA ARG A 31 -19.83 -5.36 5.64
C ARG A 31 -20.06 -6.42 4.56
N VAL A 32 -21.15 -6.30 3.79
CA VAL A 32 -21.46 -7.22 2.69
C VAL A 32 -20.43 -7.10 1.57
N LEU A 33 -20.06 -5.88 1.19
CA LEU A 33 -19.07 -5.60 0.17
C LEU A 33 -17.69 -6.18 0.54
N VAL A 34 -17.21 -5.92 1.76
CA VAL A 34 -15.93 -6.45 2.26
C VAL A 34 -15.92 -7.98 2.26
N ARG A 35 -17.01 -8.61 2.72
CA ARG A 35 -17.13 -10.08 2.73
C ARG A 35 -17.08 -10.69 1.34
N ARG A 36 -17.78 -10.10 0.37
CA ARG A 36 -17.77 -10.59 -1.02
C ARG A 36 -16.40 -10.41 -1.66
N ALA A 37 -15.83 -9.22 -1.54
CA ALA A 37 -14.50 -8.92 -2.06
C ALA A 37 -13.43 -9.82 -1.44
N LEU A 38 -13.53 -10.14 -0.14
CA LEU A 38 -12.60 -11.04 0.54
C LEU A 38 -12.64 -12.44 -0.06
N VAL A 39 -13.83 -12.99 -0.31
CA VAL A 39 -14.00 -14.33 -0.90
C VAL A 39 -13.38 -14.38 -2.29
N ASP A 40 -13.61 -13.37 -3.11
CA ASP A 40 -13.08 -13.32 -4.47
C ASP A 40 -11.57 -13.11 -4.49
N ALA A 41 -11.03 -12.23 -3.64
CA ALA A 41 -9.60 -12.02 -3.49
C ALA A 41 -8.87 -13.28 -3.01
N ILE A 42 -9.47 -14.04 -2.08
CA ILE A 42 -8.94 -15.32 -1.63
C ILE A 42 -8.91 -16.32 -2.78
N LYS A 43 -10.02 -16.44 -3.53
CA LYS A 43 -10.09 -17.35 -4.68
C LYS A 43 -9.06 -16.99 -5.75
N GLU A 44 -8.96 -15.71 -6.12
CA GLU A 44 -8.01 -15.23 -7.12
C GLU A 44 -6.56 -15.49 -6.68
N THR A 45 -6.22 -15.18 -5.42
CA THR A 45 -4.83 -15.23 -4.95
C THR A 45 -4.36 -16.64 -4.61
N PHE A 46 -5.24 -17.45 -4.05
CA PHE A 46 -4.90 -18.76 -3.47
C PHE A 46 -5.46 -19.96 -4.24
N SER A 47 -6.16 -19.76 -5.37
CA SER A 47 -6.69 -20.85 -6.22
C SER A 47 -5.66 -21.94 -6.54
N GLY A 48 -4.43 -21.55 -6.92
CA GLY A 48 -3.32 -22.47 -7.20
C GLY A 48 -2.74 -23.19 -5.98
N THR A 49 -3.33 -23.01 -4.80
CA THR A 49 -2.91 -23.67 -3.55
C THR A 49 -4.02 -24.55 -2.97
N ALA A 50 -5.16 -24.69 -3.66
CA ALA A 50 -6.24 -25.60 -3.28
C ALA A 50 -5.72 -27.04 -3.31
N GLY A 51 -5.49 -27.63 -2.13
CA GLY A 51 -4.87 -28.95 -1.95
C GLY A 51 -3.56 -28.92 -1.15
N ARG A 52 -2.96 -27.74 -0.96
CA ARG A 52 -1.75 -27.58 -0.16
C ARG A 52 -2.10 -27.44 1.33
N LEU A 53 -1.71 -28.43 2.12
CA LEU A 53 -1.78 -28.37 3.57
C LEU A 53 -0.39 -28.11 4.17
N PRO A 54 -0.25 -27.13 5.09
CA PRO A 54 -1.28 -26.19 5.55
C PRO A 54 -1.60 -25.11 4.51
N LEU A 55 -2.86 -24.62 4.51
CA LEU A 55 -3.27 -23.48 3.67
C LEU A 55 -2.35 -22.28 3.91
N PRO A 56 -2.01 -21.50 2.86
CA PRO A 56 -1.04 -20.40 2.93
C PRO A 56 -1.57 -19.14 3.64
N PHE A 57 -2.77 -19.17 4.22
CA PHE A 57 -3.35 -18.08 4.99
C PHE A 57 -4.24 -18.57 6.15
N ARG A 58 -4.50 -17.67 7.11
CA ARG A 58 -5.45 -17.80 8.22
C ARG A 58 -6.16 -16.47 8.41
N LEU A 59 -7.49 -16.49 8.35
CA LEU A 59 -8.33 -15.34 8.71
C LEU A 59 -8.48 -15.31 10.22
N MET A 60 -7.95 -14.28 10.87
CA MET A 60 -7.94 -14.15 12.33
C MET A 60 -9.14 -13.35 12.82
N MET A 61 -9.51 -12.29 12.09
CA MET A 61 -10.61 -11.41 12.45
C MET A 61 -11.27 -10.83 11.20
N LEU A 62 -12.60 -10.78 11.23
CA LEU A 62 -13.44 -10.10 10.25
C LEU A 62 -14.56 -9.40 11.01
N GLY A 63 -14.25 -8.21 11.54
CA GLY A 63 -15.11 -7.44 12.44
C GLY A 63 -15.61 -6.19 11.75
N GLY A 64 -16.87 -6.18 11.32
CA GLY A 64 -17.40 -5.03 10.57
C GLY A 64 -16.71 -4.89 9.21
N ASP A 65 -15.96 -3.82 9.04
CA ASP A 65 -15.08 -3.50 7.91
C ASP A 65 -13.60 -3.79 8.18
N ASP A 66 -13.23 -4.14 9.42
CA ASP A 66 -11.86 -4.50 9.78
C ASP A 66 -11.54 -5.96 9.43
N LEU A 67 -10.34 -6.17 8.90
CA LEU A 67 -9.83 -7.45 8.43
C LEU A 67 -8.42 -7.71 9.00
N LEU A 68 -8.24 -8.85 9.67
CA LEU A 68 -6.93 -9.34 10.07
C LEU A 68 -6.66 -10.71 9.44
N LEU A 69 -5.67 -10.76 8.56
CA LEU A 69 -5.25 -11.95 7.82
C LEU A 69 -3.76 -12.22 8.07
N VAL A 70 -3.43 -13.45 8.39
CA VAL A 70 -2.04 -13.94 8.41
C VAL A 70 -1.83 -14.81 7.19
N CYS A 71 -0.79 -14.56 6.39
CA CYS A 71 -0.48 -15.37 5.22
C CYS A 71 1.04 -15.49 5.01
N ASP A 72 1.47 -16.40 4.13
CA ASP A 72 2.85 -16.35 3.63
C ASP A 72 3.07 -15.02 2.90
N ALA A 73 4.16 -14.32 3.23
CA ALA A 73 4.47 -12.98 2.74
C ALA A 73 4.46 -12.89 1.21
N ALA A 74 4.75 -13.97 0.50
CA ALA A 74 4.70 -14.05 -0.96
C ALA A 74 3.30 -13.77 -1.56
N PHE A 75 2.23 -13.96 -0.77
CA PHE A 75 0.84 -13.74 -1.21
C PHE A 75 0.23 -12.45 -0.70
N ALA A 76 0.87 -11.73 0.23
CA ALA A 76 0.29 -10.54 0.88
C ALA A 76 -0.03 -9.42 -0.12
N VAL A 77 0.90 -9.09 -1.01
CA VAL A 77 0.72 -8.03 -2.01
C VAL A 77 -0.27 -8.43 -3.13
N PRO A 78 -0.17 -9.62 -3.75
CA PRO A 78 -1.19 -10.13 -4.67
C PRO A 78 -2.59 -10.13 -4.08
N PHE A 79 -2.73 -10.59 -2.83
CA PHE A 79 -4.01 -10.60 -2.12
C PHE A 79 -4.59 -9.20 -2.00
N LEU A 80 -3.77 -8.22 -1.60
CA LEU A 80 -4.22 -6.86 -1.44
C LEU A 80 -4.67 -6.22 -2.75
N ILE A 81 -3.94 -6.47 -3.85
CA ILE A 81 -4.30 -5.99 -5.19
C ILE A 81 -5.61 -6.62 -5.66
N ALA A 82 -5.76 -7.93 -5.51
CA ALA A 82 -7.01 -8.64 -5.86
C ALA A 82 -8.19 -8.15 -5.01
N PHE A 83 -7.95 -7.87 -3.72
CA PHE A 83 -8.94 -7.33 -2.82
C PHE A 83 -9.38 -5.92 -3.22
N GLU A 84 -8.46 -4.99 -3.48
CA GLU A 84 -8.79 -3.65 -3.99
C GLU A 84 -9.56 -3.70 -5.32
N LYS A 85 -9.19 -4.61 -6.23
CA LYS A 85 -9.91 -4.80 -7.50
C LYS A 85 -11.36 -5.24 -7.26
N ALA A 86 -11.57 -6.28 -6.46
CA ALA A 86 -12.92 -6.77 -6.15
C ALA A 86 -13.76 -5.70 -5.42
N ILE A 87 -13.15 -4.94 -4.49
CA ILE A 87 -13.79 -3.80 -3.83
C ILE A 87 -14.26 -2.76 -4.84
N ARG A 88 -13.42 -2.37 -5.81
CA ARG A 88 -13.77 -1.38 -6.84
C ARG A 88 -14.95 -1.85 -7.70
N GLU A 89 -14.94 -3.11 -8.11
CA GLU A 89 -16.02 -3.71 -8.92
C GLU A 89 -17.35 -3.70 -8.16
N TYR A 90 -17.36 -4.16 -6.90
CA TYR A 90 -18.57 -4.17 -6.08
C TYR A 90 -19.04 -2.77 -5.68
N ASP A 91 -18.12 -1.85 -5.36
CA ASP A 91 -18.46 -0.48 -4.99
C ASP A 91 -19.03 0.29 -6.19
N GLN A 92 -18.50 0.08 -7.40
CA GLN A 92 -19.07 0.65 -8.61
C GLN A 92 -20.54 0.24 -8.78
N ALA A 93 -20.84 -1.06 -8.69
CA ALA A 93 -22.22 -1.55 -8.80
C ALA A 93 -23.15 -0.96 -7.71
N LEU A 94 -22.65 -0.77 -6.48
CA LEU A 94 -23.41 -0.14 -5.40
C LEU A 94 -23.67 1.35 -5.64
N ARG A 95 -22.72 2.07 -6.23
CA ARG A 95 -22.86 3.50 -6.55
C ARG A 95 -23.80 3.73 -7.72
N GLU A 96 -23.86 2.83 -8.69
CA GLU A 96 -24.85 2.85 -9.78
C GLU A 96 -26.28 2.70 -9.24
N GLN A 97 -26.46 1.85 -8.22
CA GLN A 97 -27.76 1.68 -7.54
C GLN A 97 -28.10 2.81 -6.57
N ASN A 98 -27.10 3.53 -6.05
CA ASN A 98 -27.26 4.60 -5.08
C ASN A 98 -26.46 5.85 -5.48
N PRO A 99 -26.97 6.66 -6.43
CA PRO A 99 -26.33 7.90 -6.85
C PRO A 99 -26.08 8.82 -5.66
N GLY A 100 -24.83 9.26 -5.49
CA GLY A 100 -24.40 10.11 -4.36
C GLY A 100 -23.66 9.38 -3.22
N ARG A 101 -23.53 8.05 -3.30
CA ARG A 101 -22.63 7.29 -2.41
C ARG A 101 -21.16 7.60 -2.73
N SER A 102 -20.38 7.92 -1.70
CA SER A 102 -18.92 8.11 -1.82
C SER A 102 -18.22 6.78 -2.11
N PRO A 103 -17.12 6.78 -2.89
CA PRO A 103 -16.33 5.58 -3.12
C PRO A 103 -15.90 4.91 -1.82
N PHE A 104 -15.99 3.58 -1.77
CA PHE A 104 -15.43 2.81 -0.68
C PHE A 104 -13.90 2.81 -0.80
N THR A 105 -13.21 3.12 0.30
CA THR A 105 -11.75 3.15 0.38
C THR A 105 -11.31 2.53 1.70
N PHE A 106 -10.15 1.90 1.73
CA PHE A 106 -9.60 1.30 2.94
C PHE A 106 -8.09 1.54 3.06
N GLY A 107 -7.57 1.40 4.29
CA GLY A 107 -6.14 1.39 4.57
C GLY A 107 -5.67 -0.03 4.85
N ALA A 108 -4.43 -0.35 4.51
CA ALA A 108 -3.81 -1.63 4.83
C ALA A 108 -2.40 -1.44 5.44
N GLY A 109 -2.09 -2.23 6.45
CA GLY A 109 -0.74 -2.33 7.03
C GLY A 109 -0.24 -3.77 6.93
N ILE A 110 0.93 -3.99 6.31
CA ILE A 110 1.52 -5.32 6.12
C ILE A 110 2.83 -5.43 6.90
N ALA A 111 2.81 -6.17 8.00
CA ALA A 111 4.01 -6.55 8.75
C ALA A 111 4.57 -7.87 8.21
N ILE A 112 5.79 -7.84 7.65
CA ILE A 112 6.49 -9.05 7.20
C ILE A 112 7.53 -9.43 8.25
N VAL A 113 7.32 -10.57 8.91
CA VAL A 113 8.15 -11.00 10.05
C VAL A 113 8.58 -12.47 9.92
N LYS A 114 9.60 -12.85 10.69
CA LYS A 114 10.00 -14.26 10.84
C LYS A 114 8.90 -15.07 11.54
N ARG A 115 8.83 -16.37 11.25
CA ARG A 115 7.83 -17.28 11.84
C ARG A 115 7.85 -17.32 13.38
N THR A 116 9.02 -17.11 13.99
CA THR A 116 9.21 -17.11 15.44
C THR A 116 8.95 -15.74 16.08
N PHE A 117 8.62 -14.72 15.29
CA PHE A 117 8.39 -13.38 15.79
C PHE A 117 7.08 -13.32 16.60
N PRO A 118 7.06 -12.69 17.79
CA PRO A 118 5.87 -12.66 18.63
C PRO A 118 4.67 -12.00 17.92
N PHE A 119 3.54 -12.69 17.89
CA PHE A 119 2.35 -12.25 17.14
C PHE A 119 1.84 -10.88 17.58
N HIS A 120 1.77 -10.59 18.88
CA HIS A 120 1.31 -9.30 19.39
C HIS A 120 2.14 -8.14 18.84
N ARG A 121 3.47 -8.30 18.76
CA ARG A 121 4.35 -7.28 18.15
C ARG A 121 4.14 -7.14 16.65
N ALA A 122 3.87 -8.23 15.95
CA ALA A 122 3.58 -8.18 14.51
C ALA A 122 2.27 -7.42 14.25
N HIS A 123 1.27 -7.67 15.09
CA HIS A 123 0.00 -6.96 15.08
C HIS A 123 0.19 -5.46 15.37
N ASP A 124 0.93 -5.11 16.43
CA ASP A 124 1.20 -3.70 16.77
C ASP A 124 1.94 -2.96 15.63
N LEU A 125 2.88 -3.64 14.98
CA LEU A 125 3.55 -3.11 13.79
C LEU A 125 2.58 -2.92 12.61
N ALA A 126 1.70 -3.90 12.36
CA ALA A 126 0.69 -3.79 11.30
C ALA A 126 -0.26 -2.60 11.55
N GLU A 127 -0.63 -2.33 12.81
CA GLU A 127 -1.43 -1.16 13.20
C GLU A 127 -0.68 0.17 13.02
N GLN A 128 0.61 0.22 13.34
CA GLN A 128 1.45 1.39 13.05
C GLN A 128 1.53 1.68 11.54
N LEU A 129 1.69 0.62 10.73
CA LEU A 129 1.71 0.71 9.28
C LEU A 129 0.35 1.15 8.72
N LEU A 130 -0.75 0.60 9.24
CA LEU A 130 -2.12 1.02 8.89
C LEU A 130 -2.35 2.50 9.22
N SER A 131 -1.86 2.96 10.37
CA SER A 131 -1.93 4.37 10.78
C SER A 131 -1.15 5.28 9.83
N SER A 132 0.02 4.82 9.35
CA SER A 132 0.80 5.50 8.32
C SER A 132 0.06 5.57 6.98
N ALA A 133 -0.55 4.49 6.51
CA ALA A 133 -1.39 4.48 5.30
C ALA A 133 -2.58 5.45 5.42
N LYS A 134 -3.28 5.43 6.55
CA LYS A 134 -4.39 6.36 6.85
C LYS A 134 -3.97 7.84 6.80
N ARG A 135 -2.69 8.17 7.08
CA ARG A 135 -2.19 9.54 6.95
C ARG A 135 -2.18 10.00 5.50
N LEU A 136 -1.69 9.18 4.57
CA LEU A 136 -1.72 9.49 3.14
C LEU A 136 -3.15 9.68 2.63
N TYR A 137 -4.09 8.86 3.07
CA TYR A 137 -5.50 9.03 2.72
C TYR A 137 -6.06 10.39 3.19
N ARG A 138 -5.73 10.82 4.42
CA ARG A 138 -6.16 12.12 4.95
C ARG A 138 -5.57 13.28 4.15
N GLU A 139 -4.32 13.17 3.73
CA GLU A 139 -3.65 14.16 2.87
C GLU A 139 -4.35 14.28 1.51
N GLN A 140 -4.68 13.14 0.86
CA GLN A 140 -5.45 13.12 -0.38
C GLN A 140 -6.83 13.78 -0.20
N LYS A 141 -7.52 13.47 0.89
CA LYS A 141 -8.83 14.06 1.20
C LYS A 141 -8.73 15.58 1.39
N ALA A 142 -7.72 16.05 2.13
CA ALA A 142 -7.48 17.48 2.34
C ALA A 142 -7.17 18.20 1.03
N ALA A 143 -6.39 17.60 0.13
CA ALA A 143 -6.12 18.14 -1.20
C ALA A 143 -7.39 18.29 -2.04
N VAL A 144 -8.30 17.32 -1.98
CA VAL A 144 -9.62 17.39 -2.65
C VAL A 144 -10.49 18.50 -2.08
N GLU A 145 -10.52 18.65 -0.76
CA GLU A 145 -11.27 19.74 -0.10
C GLU A 145 -10.71 21.11 -0.46
N GLN A 146 -9.39 21.26 -0.54
CA GLN A 146 -8.73 22.50 -0.97
C GLN A 146 -9.00 22.80 -2.44
N ALA A 147 -8.91 21.80 -3.33
CA ALA A 147 -9.20 21.98 -4.75
C ALA A 147 -10.63 22.46 -4.98
N LYS A 148 -11.61 21.87 -4.29
CA LYS A 148 -13.01 22.32 -4.31
C LYS A 148 -13.16 23.79 -3.91
N LYS A 149 -12.43 24.24 -2.89
CA LYS A 149 -12.44 25.65 -2.44
C LYS A 149 -11.84 26.59 -3.49
N ASN A 150 -10.82 26.12 -4.21
CA ASN A 150 -10.10 26.90 -5.22
C ASN A 150 -10.74 26.80 -6.62
N GLY A 151 -11.87 26.10 -6.77
CA GLY A 151 -12.51 25.86 -8.06
C GLY A 151 -11.72 24.93 -9.00
N THR A 152 -10.75 24.18 -8.47
CA THR A 152 -9.95 23.21 -9.24
C THR A 152 -10.39 21.77 -8.94
N THR A 153 -10.02 20.85 -9.83
CA THR A 153 -10.31 19.42 -9.66
C THR A 153 -9.06 18.71 -9.18
N ALA A 154 -9.18 17.92 -8.10
CA ALA A 154 -8.15 17.01 -7.63
C ALA A 154 -8.61 15.55 -7.76
N PRO A 155 -7.67 14.59 -7.88
CA PRO A 155 -7.99 13.17 -7.90
C PRO A 155 -8.72 12.74 -6.63
N GLN A 156 -9.70 11.84 -6.75
CA GLN A 156 -10.42 11.31 -5.58
C GLN A 156 -9.48 10.48 -4.69
N PRO A 157 -9.67 10.46 -3.36
CA PRO A 157 -8.87 9.65 -2.46
C PRO A 157 -9.02 8.16 -2.79
N VAL A 158 -7.95 7.40 -2.63
CA VAL A 158 -7.90 5.95 -2.89
C VAL A 158 -7.49 5.15 -1.68
N SER A 159 -7.73 3.84 -1.74
CA SER A 159 -7.19 2.91 -0.77
C SER A 159 -5.66 2.98 -0.72
N THR A 160 -5.09 2.87 0.47
CA THR A 160 -3.66 3.08 0.74
C THR A 160 -3.06 1.90 1.48
N VAL A 161 -1.77 1.66 1.29
CA VAL A 161 -1.03 0.59 1.95
C VAL A 161 0.30 1.09 2.48
N ASP A 162 0.72 0.48 3.57
CA ASP A 162 2.09 0.55 4.05
C ASP A 162 2.60 -0.85 4.42
N TRP A 163 3.90 -1.09 4.25
CA TRP A 163 4.52 -2.36 4.60
C TRP A 163 5.95 -2.21 5.11
N LEU A 164 6.34 -3.11 6.00
CA LEU A 164 7.71 -3.20 6.49
C LEU A 164 8.09 -4.65 6.71
N ALA A 165 9.29 -5.01 6.26
CA ALA A 165 9.91 -6.28 6.56
C ALA A 165 10.90 -6.12 7.71
N ILE A 166 10.71 -6.89 8.79
CA ILE A 166 11.61 -6.91 9.94
C ILE A 166 12.25 -8.28 10.07
N THR A 167 13.58 -8.27 10.15
CA THR A 167 14.38 -9.48 10.34
C THR A 167 14.88 -9.63 11.78
N GLU A 168 14.82 -8.56 12.57
CA GLU A 168 15.24 -8.51 13.96
C GLU A 168 14.14 -8.97 14.93
N ALA A 169 14.51 -9.40 16.14
CA ALA A 169 13.56 -9.85 17.17
C ALA A 169 12.90 -8.67 17.92
N TRP A 170 13.44 -7.46 17.73
CA TRP A 170 12.97 -6.23 18.32
C TRP A 170 12.86 -5.17 17.23
N HIS A 171 11.94 -4.22 17.39
CA HIS A 171 11.81 -3.09 16.48
C HIS A 171 11.53 -1.84 17.29
N ASP A 172 12.19 -0.75 16.90
CA ASP A 172 11.86 0.59 17.35
C ASP A 172 10.49 1.03 16.77
N GLU A 173 9.97 2.16 17.23
CA GLU A 173 8.81 2.79 16.60
C GLU A 173 9.06 3.01 15.09
N LEU A 174 8.01 2.83 14.27
CA LEU A 174 8.09 2.91 12.81
C LEU A 174 8.77 4.21 12.31
N LYS A 175 8.55 5.33 13.02
CA LYS A 175 9.13 6.64 12.69
C LYS A 175 10.66 6.63 12.79
N ASP A 176 11.20 5.93 13.77
CA ASP A 176 12.63 5.92 14.09
C ASP A 176 13.37 4.99 13.13
N VAL A 177 12.78 3.82 12.84
CA VAL A 177 13.26 2.90 11.78
C VAL A 177 13.35 3.65 10.45
N ARG A 178 12.31 4.38 10.05
CA ARG A 178 12.33 5.15 8.79
C ARG A 178 13.34 6.27 8.78
N ARG A 179 13.44 7.02 9.88
CA ARG A 179 14.40 8.11 9.99
C ARG A 179 15.83 7.60 9.86
N ARG A 180 16.11 6.41 10.40
CA ARG A 180 17.43 5.76 10.35
C ARG A 180 17.72 5.14 8.99
N ASP A 181 16.77 4.38 8.45
CA ASP A 181 17.06 3.45 7.35
C ASP A 181 16.67 4.01 5.98
N THR A 182 15.72 4.95 5.94
CA THR A 182 15.17 5.48 4.68
C THR A 182 15.51 6.94 4.44
N ARG A 183 16.11 7.64 5.40
CA ARG A 183 16.51 9.05 5.24
C ARG A 183 17.99 9.24 5.51
N MET A 184 18.74 9.64 4.49
CA MET A 184 20.16 9.99 4.60
C MET A 184 20.33 11.49 4.41
N GLN A 185 21.24 12.10 5.16
CA GLN A 185 21.60 13.51 4.99
C GLN A 185 23.11 13.65 4.96
N TYR A 186 23.63 14.43 4.02
CA TYR A 186 25.05 14.74 3.94
C TYR A 186 25.27 16.14 3.36
N SER A 187 26.42 16.72 3.68
CA SER A 187 26.80 18.06 3.23
C SER A 187 27.67 17.99 1.99
N VAL A 188 27.27 18.70 0.93
CA VAL A 188 28.05 18.87 -0.30
C VAL A 188 28.16 20.34 -0.61
N GLY A 189 29.38 20.88 -0.69
CA GLY A 189 29.59 22.26 -1.14
C GLY A 189 28.89 23.33 -0.31
N GLY A 190 28.60 23.05 0.98
CA GLY A 190 27.86 23.95 1.87
C GLY A 190 26.35 23.77 1.89
N THR A 191 25.81 22.90 1.03
CA THR A 191 24.38 22.55 0.98
C THR A 191 24.14 21.18 1.63
N VAL A 192 23.04 21.05 2.37
CA VAL A 192 22.62 19.75 2.95
C VAL A 192 21.70 19.07 1.95
N GLU A 193 22.19 17.99 1.33
CA GLU A 193 21.37 17.13 0.49
C GLU A 193 20.66 16.07 1.36
N THR A 194 19.39 15.81 1.08
CA THR A 194 18.60 14.77 1.75
C THR A 194 18.22 13.67 0.76
N LEU A 195 18.55 12.42 1.06
CA LEU A 195 18.09 11.26 0.29
C LEU A 195 16.95 10.58 1.03
N VAL A 196 15.87 10.30 0.32
CA VAL A 196 14.73 9.52 0.80
C VAL A 196 14.65 8.24 -0.02
N LEU A 197 14.90 7.10 0.61
CA LEU A 197 15.13 5.81 -0.05
C LEU A 197 13.86 4.95 -0.18
N SER A 198 12.73 5.42 0.36
CA SER A 198 11.42 4.77 0.31
C SER A 198 10.34 5.84 0.19
N GLN A 199 9.30 5.58 -0.59
CA GLN A 199 8.12 6.45 -0.68
C GLN A 199 6.88 5.90 0.01
N LYS A 200 7.01 4.80 0.77
CA LYS A 200 5.89 4.27 1.56
C LYS A 200 5.35 5.35 2.51
N PRO A 201 4.01 5.44 2.69
CA PRO A 201 2.96 4.56 2.14
C PRO A 201 2.61 4.83 0.67
N TYR A 202 1.97 3.86 0.01
CA TYR A 202 1.54 3.94 -1.39
C TYR A 202 0.01 3.86 -1.56
N PRO A 203 -0.58 4.46 -2.60
CA PRO A 203 -1.92 4.07 -3.05
C PRO A 203 -1.88 2.62 -3.59
N ILE A 204 -2.93 1.84 -3.33
CA ILE A 204 -2.95 0.42 -3.73
C ILE A 204 -3.05 0.29 -5.25
N ALA A 205 -4.03 0.97 -5.85
CA ALA A 205 -4.21 0.99 -7.29
C ALA A 205 -4.08 2.42 -7.85
N ALA A 206 -3.71 2.50 -9.13
CA ALA A 206 -3.33 3.76 -9.76
C ALA A 206 -4.53 4.72 -9.89
N ASN A 207 -4.22 6.02 -9.83
CA ASN A 207 -5.17 7.13 -9.99
C ASN A 207 -4.81 8.07 -11.15
N GLY A 208 -3.97 7.61 -12.08
CA GLY A 208 -3.35 8.43 -13.12
C GLY A 208 -2.06 9.09 -12.62
N GLY A 209 -0.97 8.93 -13.40
CA GLY A 209 0.37 9.44 -13.09
C GLY A 209 1.45 8.69 -13.90
N ASN A 210 2.57 9.35 -14.19
CA ASN A 210 3.73 8.73 -14.84
C ASN A 210 4.58 7.95 -13.81
N GLY A 211 5.10 6.78 -14.22
CA GLY A 211 5.93 5.91 -13.38
C GLY A 211 5.14 4.97 -12.45
N ALA A 212 5.86 4.16 -11.66
CA ALA A 212 5.28 3.23 -10.71
C ALA A 212 4.87 3.92 -9.39
N ALA A 213 3.79 4.70 -9.44
CA ALA A 213 3.29 5.51 -8.33
C ALA A 213 2.29 4.77 -7.42
N SER A 214 1.87 3.55 -7.77
CA SER A 214 1.01 2.69 -6.94
C SER A 214 1.65 1.33 -6.62
N LEU A 215 1.14 0.67 -5.58
CA LEU A 215 1.54 -0.69 -5.23
C LEU A 215 1.34 -1.65 -6.41
N GLU A 216 0.21 -1.56 -7.11
CA GLU A 216 -0.09 -2.41 -8.26
C GLU A 216 0.94 -2.23 -9.39
N GLN A 217 1.33 -0.99 -9.71
CA GLN A 217 2.32 -0.72 -10.74
C GLN A 217 3.71 -1.23 -10.32
N LEU A 218 4.11 -0.99 -9.08
CA LEU A 218 5.37 -1.50 -8.53
C LEU A 218 5.40 -3.03 -8.52
N TRP A 219 4.30 -3.67 -8.15
CA TRP A 219 4.17 -5.12 -8.16
C TRP A 219 4.26 -5.71 -9.57
N LYS A 220 3.55 -5.12 -10.55
CA LYS A 220 3.63 -5.54 -11.95
C LYS A 220 5.06 -5.43 -12.49
N LEU A 221 5.74 -4.32 -12.18
CA LEU A 221 7.14 -4.11 -12.55
C LEU A 221 8.06 -5.13 -11.86
N ALA A 222 7.82 -5.40 -10.57
CA ALA A 222 8.56 -6.41 -9.81
C ALA A 222 8.36 -7.83 -10.37
N CYS A 223 7.20 -8.16 -10.90
CA CYS A 223 7.00 -9.44 -11.59
C CYS A 223 7.72 -9.49 -12.95
N SER A 224 7.70 -8.41 -13.73
CA SER A 224 8.21 -8.39 -15.10
C SER A 224 9.70 -8.08 -15.25
N ALA A 225 10.37 -7.52 -14.23
CA ALA A 225 11.79 -7.18 -14.26
C ALA A 225 12.72 -8.41 -14.16
N CYS A 226 12.60 -9.34 -15.10
CA CYS A 226 13.43 -10.54 -15.20
C CYS A 226 14.78 -10.30 -15.89
N GLU A 227 14.89 -9.23 -16.69
CA GLU A 227 16.07 -8.94 -17.50
C GLU A 227 17.24 -8.40 -16.68
N VAL A 228 16.98 -7.65 -15.60
CA VAL A 228 18.05 -7.09 -14.76
C VAL A 228 18.60 -8.15 -13.80
N ALA A 229 19.91 -8.36 -13.84
CA ALA A 229 20.56 -9.32 -12.96
C ALA A 229 20.40 -8.93 -11.49
N ARG A 230 20.05 -9.90 -10.65
CA ARG A 230 19.87 -9.71 -9.20
C ARG A 230 21.12 -9.13 -8.51
N THR A 231 22.31 -9.46 -9.01
CA THR A 231 23.58 -8.91 -8.53
C THR A 231 23.69 -7.41 -8.79
N GLN A 232 23.27 -6.93 -9.96
CA GLN A 232 23.23 -5.50 -10.30
C GLN A 232 22.24 -4.75 -9.40
N LEU A 233 21.04 -5.31 -9.19
CA LEU A 233 20.04 -4.70 -8.31
C LEU A 233 20.56 -4.55 -6.87
N ASN A 234 21.17 -5.61 -6.34
CA ASN A 234 21.75 -5.60 -5.00
C ASN A 234 22.97 -4.67 -4.90
N ALA A 235 23.76 -4.53 -5.97
CA ALA A 235 24.87 -3.59 -6.00
C ALA A 235 24.36 -2.14 -5.91
N LEU A 236 23.35 -1.78 -6.70
CA LEU A 236 22.75 -0.45 -6.64
C LEU A 236 22.09 -0.18 -5.27
N ALA A 237 21.39 -1.16 -4.70
CA ALA A 237 20.80 -1.04 -3.36
C ALA A 237 21.82 -0.73 -2.27
N ARG A 238 23.06 -1.23 -2.37
CA ARG A 238 24.15 -0.94 -1.41
C ARG A 238 24.76 0.44 -1.60
N ILE A 239 24.69 0.99 -2.80
CA ILE A 239 25.30 2.28 -3.16
C ILE A 239 24.32 3.44 -2.93
N LEU A 240 23.03 3.22 -3.16
CA LEU A 240 21.95 4.20 -2.97
C LEU A 240 22.06 5.02 -1.67
N PRO A 241 22.26 4.41 -0.48
CA PRO A 241 22.36 5.17 0.77
C PRO A 241 23.66 5.99 0.93
N ARG A 242 24.70 5.72 0.12
CA ARG A 242 26.03 6.32 0.29
C ARG A 242 26.16 7.70 -0.33
N GLY A 243 25.27 8.05 -1.28
CA GLY A 243 25.25 9.39 -1.87
C GLY A 243 24.65 9.40 -3.27
N ARG A 244 24.05 10.54 -3.64
CA ARG A 244 23.36 10.74 -4.92
C ARG A 244 24.23 10.41 -6.12
N ARG A 245 25.37 11.11 -6.23
CA ARG A 245 26.30 11.01 -7.37
C ARG A 245 26.91 9.61 -7.51
N GLN A 246 27.21 8.94 -6.40
CA GLN A 246 27.72 7.57 -6.44
C GLN A 246 26.67 6.60 -7.00
N ALA A 247 25.40 6.75 -6.64
CA ALA A 247 24.33 5.93 -7.17
C ALA A 247 24.06 6.22 -8.66
N GLU A 248 24.11 7.49 -9.09
CA GLU A 248 24.00 7.88 -10.50
C GLU A 248 25.11 7.24 -11.35
N TRP A 249 26.37 7.35 -10.89
CA TRP A 249 27.50 6.70 -11.56
C TRP A 249 27.38 5.18 -11.59
N ALA A 250 26.94 4.56 -10.49
CA ALA A 250 26.75 3.12 -10.45
C ALA A 250 25.66 2.63 -11.41
N ALA A 251 24.59 3.42 -11.61
CA ALA A 251 23.54 3.11 -12.57
C ALA A 251 24.03 3.25 -14.03
N GLN A 252 24.89 4.24 -14.30
CA GLN A 252 25.46 4.48 -15.63
C GLN A 252 26.60 3.51 -16.00
N ALA A 253 27.31 2.98 -15.01
CA ALA A 253 28.44 2.07 -15.23
C ALA A 253 28.01 0.64 -15.67
N VAL A 254 26.70 0.37 -15.73
CA VAL A 254 26.18 -0.92 -16.19
C VAL A 254 26.13 -0.92 -17.72
N ASN A 255 26.85 -1.86 -18.36
CA ASN A 255 26.96 -1.98 -19.82
C ASN A 255 25.69 -2.54 -20.52
N ASP A 256 24.55 -2.58 -19.84
CA ASP A 256 23.29 -3.14 -20.33
C ASP A 256 22.15 -2.13 -20.10
N ASP A 257 21.29 -1.97 -21.11
CA ASP A 257 20.16 -1.05 -21.12
C ASP A 257 19.03 -1.48 -20.17
N ALA A 258 19.04 -2.73 -19.69
CA ALA A 258 18.00 -3.26 -18.82
C ALA A 258 17.81 -2.45 -17.52
N LEU A 259 18.90 -2.03 -16.85
CA LEU A 259 18.81 -1.24 -15.62
C LEU A 259 18.34 0.20 -15.88
N PRO A 260 18.90 0.96 -16.84
CA PRO A 260 18.34 2.26 -17.25
C PRO A 260 16.85 2.20 -17.61
N GLN A 261 16.41 1.20 -18.38
CA GLN A 261 15.00 1.02 -18.74
C GLN A 261 14.12 0.72 -17.52
N LEU A 262 14.62 -0.06 -16.55
CA LEU A 262 13.92 -0.29 -15.29
C LEU A 262 13.77 1.01 -14.50
N LEU A 263 14.83 1.82 -14.42
CA LEU A 263 14.80 3.12 -13.74
C LEU A 263 13.84 4.09 -14.41
N GLU A 264 13.80 4.12 -15.74
CA GLU A 264 12.82 4.90 -16.52
C GLU A 264 11.38 4.53 -16.15
N LYS A 265 11.07 3.22 -16.10
CA LYS A 265 9.74 2.74 -15.68
C LYS A 265 9.41 3.07 -14.22
N LEU A 266 10.41 3.08 -13.35
CA LEU A 266 10.24 3.28 -11.90
C LEU A 266 10.12 4.77 -11.51
N HIS A 267 10.91 5.63 -12.15
CA HIS A 267 11.11 7.02 -11.78
C HIS A 267 10.68 8.04 -12.85
N GLY A 268 10.38 7.59 -14.08
CA GLY A 268 10.13 8.47 -15.23
C GLY A 268 11.38 9.13 -15.79
N ALA A 269 12.55 8.61 -15.41
CA ALA A 269 13.87 9.00 -15.90
C ALA A 269 14.85 7.83 -15.69
N ALA A 270 15.86 7.71 -16.55
CA ALA A 270 16.96 6.75 -16.44
C ALA A 270 17.93 7.12 -15.30
N SER A 271 17.39 7.36 -14.10
CA SER A 271 18.09 7.81 -12.91
C SER A 271 17.59 7.01 -11.70
N PRO A 272 18.46 6.68 -10.72
CA PRO A 272 18.03 6.11 -9.45
C PRO A 272 17.26 7.11 -8.56
N TRP A 273 17.19 8.38 -8.96
CA TRP A 273 16.59 9.47 -8.20
C TRP A 273 15.48 10.18 -8.97
N VAL A 274 14.45 10.55 -8.22
CA VAL A 274 13.41 11.51 -8.58
C VAL A 274 13.68 12.78 -7.78
N ASP A 275 13.49 13.94 -8.40
CA ASP A 275 13.56 15.22 -7.68
C ASP A 275 12.40 15.35 -6.69
N GLY A 276 12.74 15.53 -5.41
CA GLY A 276 11.80 15.79 -4.32
C GLY A 276 11.65 17.27 -3.98
N GLY A 277 12.43 18.16 -4.63
CA GLY A 277 12.53 19.57 -4.29
C GLY A 277 13.34 19.84 -3.02
N GLN A 278 13.70 21.11 -2.78
CA GLN A 278 14.43 21.54 -1.56
C GLN A 278 15.64 20.65 -1.22
N ASP A 279 16.54 20.45 -2.19
CA ASP A 279 17.74 19.61 -2.05
C ASP A 279 17.45 18.16 -1.60
N THR A 280 16.24 17.67 -1.88
CA THR A 280 15.80 16.32 -1.55
C THR A 280 15.72 15.46 -2.81
N CYS A 281 16.34 14.28 -2.78
CA CYS A 281 16.22 13.27 -3.82
C CYS A 281 15.49 12.05 -3.26
N VAL A 282 14.54 11.53 -4.04
CA VAL A 282 13.68 10.44 -3.60
C VAL A 282 13.87 9.24 -4.53
N SER A 283 13.88 8.04 -3.97
CA SER A 283 13.97 6.79 -4.74
C SER A 283 12.88 5.82 -4.31
N ARG A 284 12.31 5.09 -5.28
CA ARG A 284 11.40 3.95 -5.05
C ARG A 284 12.12 2.61 -5.20
N PHE A 285 13.43 2.64 -5.43
CA PHE A 285 14.20 1.45 -5.81
C PHE A 285 14.23 0.38 -4.72
N LEU A 286 14.39 0.76 -3.46
CA LEU A 286 14.38 -0.21 -2.37
C LEU A 286 12.99 -0.82 -2.17
N ASP A 287 11.93 -0.01 -2.29
CA ASP A 287 10.55 -0.49 -2.23
C ASP A 287 10.27 -1.51 -3.35
N PHE A 288 10.70 -1.20 -4.58
CA PHE A 288 10.64 -2.13 -5.71
C PHE A 288 11.43 -3.42 -5.44
N LEU A 289 12.64 -3.32 -4.90
CA LEU A 289 13.50 -4.48 -4.64
C LEU A 289 12.88 -5.43 -3.61
N GLU A 290 12.26 -4.89 -2.56
CA GLU A 290 11.51 -5.70 -1.58
C GLU A 290 10.37 -6.48 -2.26
N LEU A 291 9.59 -5.82 -3.12
CA LEU A 291 8.50 -6.46 -3.86
C LEU A 291 9.02 -7.50 -4.86
N ARG A 292 10.18 -7.26 -5.49
CA ARG A 292 10.84 -8.22 -6.40
C ARG A 292 11.23 -9.50 -5.66
N GLU A 293 11.76 -9.40 -4.45
CA GLU A 293 12.10 -10.57 -3.64
C GLU A 293 10.86 -11.37 -3.22
N LEU A 294 9.74 -10.69 -2.91
CA LEU A 294 8.46 -11.36 -2.65
C LEU A 294 7.90 -12.07 -3.90
N ALA A 295 7.95 -11.41 -5.06
CA ALA A 295 7.50 -11.99 -6.33
C ALA A 295 8.29 -13.25 -6.68
N ARG A 296 9.62 -13.20 -6.57
CA ARG A 296 10.51 -14.35 -6.80
C ARG A 296 10.23 -15.51 -5.84
N ARG A 297 9.96 -15.20 -4.56
CA ARG A 297 9.58 -16.22 -3.57
C ARG A 297 8.24 -16.86 -3.93
N ARG A 298 7.27 -16.09 -4.40
CA ARG A 298 5.98 -16.59 -4.86
C ARG A 298 6.12 -17.57 -6.01
N GLU A 299 6.91 -17.22 -7.03
CA GLU A 299 7.20 -18.11 -8.17
C GLU A 299 7.78 -19.44 -7.69
N SER A 300 8.81 -19.39 -6.83
CA SER A 300 9.41 -20.60 -6.25
C SER A 300 8.41 -21.45 -5.47
N LEU A 301 7.52 -20.83 -4.69
CA LEU A 301 6.48 -21.55 -3.95
C LEU A 301 5.48 -22.22 -4.89
N ILE A 302 5.03 -21.53 -5.94
CA ILE A 302 4.11 -22.07 -6.94
C ILE A 302 4.77 -23.26 -7.65
N SER A 303 6.00 -23.12 -8.14
CA SER A 303 6.73 -24.20 -8.82
C SER A 303 6.94 -25.45 -7.95
N GLN A 304 7.24 -25.27 -6.66
CA GLN A 304 7.37 -26.39 -5.71
C GLN A 304 6.03 -27.04 -5.33
N GLY A 305 4.90 -26.37 -5.59
CA GLY A 305 3.57 -26.92 -5.33
C GLY A 305 2.99 -27.75 -6.49
N THR A 306 3.61 -27.67 -7.67
CA THR A 306 3.19 -28.39 -8.89
C THR A 306 3.89 -29.74 -9.05
N THR A 307 4.75 -30.14 -8.10
CA THR A 307 5.37 -31.47 -8.10
C THR A 307 4.42 -32.43 -7.35
N PRO A 308 3.91 -33.48 -8.03
CA PRO A 308 2.95 -34.42 -7.44
C PRO A 308 3.54 -35.25 -6.29
#